data_AF-A0A376U7D8-F1
#
_entry.id   AF-A0A376U7D8-F1
#
_cell.length_a   1.000
_cell.length_b   1.000
_cell.length_c   1.000
_cell.angle_alpha   90.00
_cell.angle_beta   90.00
_cell.angle_gamma   90.00
#
_symmetry.space_group_name_H-M   'P 1'
#
loop_
_entity.id
_entity.type
_entity.pdbx_description
1 polymer ?
#
loop_
_entity_poly.entity_id
_entity_poly.type
_entity_poly.pdbx_seq_one_letter_code
_entity_poly.pdbx_strand_id
1 'polypeptide(L)'
;MMARYSCLRALRMDFFYRKDTPDFLQPDHRWLELQLRMLLEQVEQFENIVGFFWVIEWTADHGFHAHAVFWIDRQRVKKIYPFAERITECWRSITHNSGSAHRCTYQSHYTYNINIPVRHNDPESIDNIRGACIIWQKKNKKTGCVPTAAMKFLNVLLQGVLVSLTSEA
;
A
#
# COMPACT_ATOMS: atom_id res chain seq x y z
N MET A 1 22.07 -3.44 12.49
CA MET A 1 20.98 -2.61 13.07
C MET A 1 19.63 -3.22 12.72
N MET A 2 19.31 -4.42 13.24
CA MET A 2 18.16 -5.26 12.81
C MET A 2 17.12 -5.54 13.91
N ALA A 3 17.16 -4.78 15.02
CA ALA A 3 16.43 -5.10 16.25
C ALA A 3 15.25 -4.16 16.58
N ARG A 4 14.76 -3.34 15.63
CA ARG A 4 13.80 -2.26 16.00
C ARG A 4 12.34 -2.71 16.09
N TYR A 5 11.91 -3.71 15.30
CA TYR A 5 10.52 -4.18 15.29
C TYR A 5 10.46 -5.71 15.30
N SER A 6 9.85 -6.31 16.32
CA SER A 6 9.80 -7.78 16.42
C SER A 6 8.69 -8.41 15.56
N CYS A 7 7.63 -7.66 15.26
CA CYS A 7 6.50 -8.15 14.48
C CYS A 7 5.76 -6.99 13.80
N LEU A 8 5.54 -7.10 12.49
CA LEU A 8 4.78 -6.15 11.70
C LEU A 8 3.43 -6.72 11.28
N ARG A 9 2.45 -5.84 11.10
CA ARG A 9 1.13 -6.17 10.56
C ARG A 9 0.88 -5.37 9.31
N ALA A 10 0.45 -6.06 8.24
CA ALA A 10 0.04 -5.40 7.02
C ALA A 10 -1.40 -4.88 7.15
N LEU A 11 -1.64 -3.66 6.70
CA LEU A 11 -2.95 -3.10 6.43
C LEU A 11 -3.03 -2.79 4.94
N ARG A 12 -3.78 -3.58 4.18
CA ARG A 12 -4.03 -3.33 2.76
C ARG A 12 -5.29 -2.48 2.60
N MET A 13 -5.14 -1.38 1.89
CA MET A 13 -6.19 -0.44 1.53
C MET A 13 -6.27 -0.31 0.01
N ASP A 14 -7.47 -0.12 -0.49
CA ASP A 14 -7.77 0.15 -1.88
C ASP A 14 -8.38 1.56 -1.99
N PHE A 15 -7.77 2.43 -2.79
CA PHE A 15 -8.13 3.83 -2.96
C PHE A 15 -8.65 4.07 -4.37
N PHE A 16 -9.84 4.65 -4.48
CA PHE A 16 -10.50 4.84 -5.77
C PHE A 16 -11.37 6.09 -5.74
N TYR A 17 -11.71 6.60 -6.92
CA TYR A 17 -12.72 7.66 -7.08
C TYR A 17 -14.13 7.08 -7.17
N ARG A 18 -15.12 7.81 -6.66
CA ARG A 18 -16.52 7.40 -6.80
C ARG A 18 -17.02 7.63 -8.23
N LYS A 19 -17.92 6.76 -8.70
CA LYS A 19 -18.35 6.71 -10.11
C LYS A 19 -18.97 8.01 -10.66
N ASP A 20 -19.50 8.84 -9.77
CA ASP A 20 -20.21 10.09 -10.07
C ASP A 20 -19.33 11.34 -9.93
N THR A 21 -18.01 11.19 -9.69
CA THR A 21 -17.11 12.32 -9.48
C THR A 21 -16.34 12.67 -10.75
N PRO A 22 -15.93 13.94 -10.92
CA PRO A 22 -15.11 14.36 -12.07
C PRO A 22 -13.85 13.51 -12.24
N ASP A 23 -13.17 13.18 -11.14
CA ASP A 23 -11.93 12.38 -11.15
C ASP A 23 -12.14 10.95 -11.67
N PHE A 24 -13.35 10.39 -11.53
CA PHE A 24 -13.69 9.09 -12.11
C PHE A 24 -14.05 9.20 -13.60
N LEU A 25 -14.82 10.22 -13.97
CA LEU A 25 -15.30 10.43 -15.34
C LEU A 25 -14.18 10.87 -16.30
N GLN A 26 -13.15 11.53 -15.78
CA GLN A 26 -11.97 11.97 -16.52
C GLN A 26 -10.72 11.36 -15.87
N PRO A 27 -10.50 10.05 -16.06
CA PRO A 27 -9.47 9.32 -15.32
C PRO A 27 -8.07 9.76 -15.74
N ASP A 28 -7.29 10.29 -14.78
CA ASP A 28 -5.86 10.56 -14.93
C ASP A 28 -5.06 9.84 -13.85
N HIS A 29 -4.24 8.88 -14.28
CA HIS A 29 -3.37 8.12 -13.38
C HIS A 29 -2.32 9.00 -12.68
N ARG A 30 -1.86 10.08 -13.32
CA ARG A 30 -0.86 11.00 -12.74
C ARG A 30 -1.48 11.81 -11.61
N TRP A 31 -2.73 12.22 -11.78
CA TRP A 31 -3.50 12.89 -10.74
C TRP A 31 -3.76 11.97 -9.54
N LEU A 32 -4.18 10.72 -9.79
CA LEU A 32 -4.31 9.70 -8.75
C LEU A 32 -2.99 9.47 -8.00
N GLU A 33 -1.88 9.34 -8.73
CA GLU A 33 -0.56 9.19 -8.15
C GLU A 33 -0.18 10.38 -7.26
N LEU A 34 -0.41 11.61 -7.72
CA LEU A 34 -0.08 12.81 -6.95
C LEU A 34 -0.85 12.84 -5.63
N GLN A 35 -2.16 12.64 -5.68
CA GLN A 35 -2.99 12.59 -4.47
C GLN A 35 -2.62 11.44 -3.54
N LEU A 36 -2.25 10.29 -4.11
CA LEU A 36 -1.75 9.16 -3.33
C LEU A 36 -0.43 9.50 -2.64
N ARG A 37 0.51 10.19 -3.30
CA ARG A 37 1.75 10.65 -2.68
C ARG A 37 1.48 11.61 -1.52
N MET A 38 0.56 12.56 -1.70
CA MET A 38 0.11 13.46 -0.62
C MET A 38 -0.46 12.67 0.57
N LEU A 39 -1.22 11.61 0.31
CA LEU A 39 -1.72 10.73 1.36
C LEU A 39 -0.57 10.04 2.10
N LEU A 40 0.38 9.47 1.36
CA LEU A 40 1.51 8.74 1.94
C LEU A 40 2.40 9.65 2.80
N GLU A 41 2.59 10.91 2.40
CA GLU A 41 3.30 11.92 3.19
C GLU A 41 2.61 12.20 4.53
N GLN A 42 1.27 12.31 4.55
CA GLN A 42 0.51 12.47 5.79
C GLN A 42 0.56 11.23 6.67
N VAL A 43 0.42 10.05 6.05
CA VAL A 43 0.39 8.76 6.75
C VAL A 43 1.76 8.40 7.32
N GLU A 44 2.86 8.89 6.73
CA GLU A 44 4.20 8.74 7.30
C GLU A 44 4.35 9.44 8.66
N GLN A 45 3.56 10.47 8.93
CA GLN A 45 3.55 11.15 10.24
C GLN A 45 2.75 10.37 11.30
N PHE A 46 2.06 9.28 10.95
CA PHE A 46 1.28 8.52 11.90
C PHE A 46 2.18 7.65 12.76
N GLU A 47 2.02 7.75 14.08
CA GLU A 47 2.75 6.91 15.01
C GLU A 47 2.46 5.42 14.74
N ASN A 48 3.51 4.61 14.77
CA ASN A 48 3.49 3.14 14.57
C ASN A 48 3.29 2.68 13.13
N ILE A 49 3.14 3.57 12.14
CA ILE A 49 3.33 3.22 10.74
C ILE A 49 4.83 3.23 10.45
N VAL A 50 5.33 2.06 10.06
CA VAL A 50 6.75 1.84 9.79
C VAL A 50 7.01 1.72 8.31
N GLY A 51 6.14 2.23 7.44
CA GLY A 51 6.36 2.25 6.00
C GLY A 51 5.21 1.67 5.19
N PHE A 52 5.39 1.71 3.88
CA PHE A 52 4.34 1.38 2.94
C PHE A 52 4.87 0.95 1.57
N PHE A 53 3.99 0.32 0.81
CA PHE A 53 4.15 0.01 -0.60
C PHE A 53 2.81 0.28 -1.30
N TRP A 54 2.84 0.68 -2.57
CA TRP A 54 1.62 0.87 -3.33
C TRP A 54 1.79 0.50 -4.80
N VAL A 55 0.65 0.22 -5.45
CA VAL A 55 0.52 0.04 -6.90
C VAL A 55 -0.74 0.72 -7.39
N ILE A 56 -0.68 1.33 -8.57
CA ILE A 56 -1.88 1.73 -9.32
C ILE A 56 -2.21 0.62 -10.33
N GLU A 57 -3.48 0.27 -10.38
CA GLU A 57 -4.07 -0.67 -11.32
C GLU A 57 -5.25 -0.01 -12.03
N TRP A 58 -5.59 -0.51 -13.22
CA TRP A 58 -6.79 -0.11 -13.95
C TRP A 58 -7.71 -1.32 -14.13
N THR A 59 -9.00 -1.13 -13.87
CA THR A 59 -10.04 -2.11 -14.23
C THR A 59 -11.19 -1.43 -14.95
N ALA A 60 -11.91 -2.18 -15.79
CA ALA A 60 -13.08 -1.65 -16.50
C ALA A 60 -14.17 -1.15 -15.54
N ASP A 61 -14.34 -1.80 -14.39
CA ASP A 61 -15.42 -1.50 -13.45
C ASP A 61 -15.11 -0.32 -12.51
N HIS A 62 -13.83 -0.08 -12.20
CA HIS A 62 -13.38 0.88 -11.16
C HIS A 62 -12.42 1.95 -11.69
N GLY A 63 -12.04 1.91 -12.96
CA GLY A 63 -11.03 2.82 -13.53
C GLY A 63 -9.67 2.66 -12.85
N PHE A 64 -8.91 3.75 -12.79
CA PHE A 64 -7.67 3.77 -12.01
C PHE A 64 -7.97 3.76 -10.51
N HIS A 65 -7.34 2.83 -9.81
CA HIS A 65 -7.38 2.72 -8.36
C HIS A 65 -6.00 2.30 -7.84
N ALA A 66 -5.73 2.60 -6.58
CA ALA A 66 -4.46 2.32 -5.95
C ALA A 66 -4.61 1.34 -4.79
N HIS A 67 -3.87 0.24 -4.85
CA HIS A 67 -3.68 -0.62 -3.70
C HIS A 67 -2.45 -0.16 -2.92
N ALA A 68 -2.61 0.21 -1.66
CA ALA A 68 -1.49 0.43 -0.75
C ALA A 68 -1.49 -0.56 0.40
N VAL A 69 -0.30 -0.92 0.85
CA VAL A 69 -0.06 -1.74 2.04
C VAL A 69 0.74 -0.91 3.01
N PHE A 70 0.18 -0.69 4.20
CA PHE A 70 0.83 -0.01 5.32
C PHE A 70 1.36 -1.04 6.31
N TRP A 71 2.62 -0.90 6.70
CA TRP A 71 3.27 -1.72 7.70
C TRP A 71 3.12 -1.06 9.07
N ILE A 72 2.52 -1.77 10.01
CA ILE A 72 2.24 -1.26 11.35
C ILE A 72 3.03 -2.07 12.38
N ASP A 73 3.67 -1.42 13.34
CA ASP A 73 4.32 -2.07 14.47
C ASP A 73 3.28 -2.74 15.39
N ARG A 74 3.27 -4.08 15.39
CA ARG A 74 2.32 -4.88 16.16
C ARG A 74 2.61 -4.86 17.66
N GLN A 75 3.83 -4.50 18.09
CA GLN A 75 4.15 -4.43 19.52
C GLN A 75 3.39 -3.30 20.22
N ARG A 76 3.13 -2.21 19.49
CA ARG A 76 2.49 -1.01 20.01
C ARG A 76 1.00 -0.93 19.68
N VAL A 77 0.55 -1.61 18.62
CA VAL A 77 -0.82 -1.51 18.11
C VAL A 77 -1.58 -2.84 18.17
N LYS A 78 -2.68 -2.87 18.94
CA LYS A 78 -3.60 -4.03 19.02
C LYS A 78 -4.72 -4.00 17.96
N LYS A 79 -5.16 -2.81 17.53
CA LYS A 79 -6.30 -2.63 16.60
C LYS A 79 -5.86 -1.89 15.33
N ILE A 80 -6.10 -2.50 14.17
CA ILE A 80 -5.78 -1.91 12.84
C ILE A 80 -6.90 -1.00 12.31
N TYR A 81 -8.12 -1.19 12.81
CA TYR A 81 -9.31 -0.50 12.30
C TYR A 81 -9.22 1.03 12.44
N PRO A 82 -8.74 1.59 13.58
CA PRO A 82 -8.57 3.04 13.69
C PRO A 82 -7.57 3.64 12.68
N PHE A 83 -6.55 2.86 12.27
CA PHE A 83 -5.62 3.30 11.23
C PHE A 83 -6.30 3.35 9.86
N ALA A 84 -7.09 2.33 9.53
CA ALA A 84 -7.83 2.28 8.28
C ALA A 84 -8.83 3.43 8.15
N GLU A 85 -9.56 3.77 9.23
CA GLU A 85 -10.47 4.91 9.24
C GLU A 85 -9.74 6.24 9.05
N ARG A 86 -8.69 6.50 9.84
CA ARG A 86 -7.90 7.73 9.72
C ARG A 86 -7.29 7.92 8.33
N ILE A 87 -6.76 6.84 7.75
CA ILE A 87 -6.21 6.87 6.38
C ILE A 87 -7.33 7.16 5.36
N THR A 88 -8.53 6.61 5.57
CA THR A 88 -9.70 6.86 4.71
C THR A 88 -10.17 8.32 4.80
N GLU A 89 -10.14 8.92 6.00
CA GLU A 89 -10.44 10.34 6.21
C GLU A 89 -9.42 11.25 5.52
N CYS A 90 -8.12 10.97 5.65
CA CYS A 90 -7.08 11.69 4.90
C CYS A 90 -7.31 11.60 3.39
N TRP A 91 -7.62 10.41 2.87
CA TRP A 91 -7.91 10.23 1.46
C TRP A 91 -9.12 11.06 0.99
N ARG A 92 -10.22 11.03 1.75
CA ARG A 92 -11.38 11.87 1.45
C ARG A 92 -11.04 13.35 1.50
N SER A 93 -10.24 13.80 2.47
CA SER A 93 -9.81 15.19 2.56
C SER A 93 -9.00 15.63 1.34
N ILE A 94 -8.01 14.83 0.93
CA ILE A 94 -7.13 15.13 -0.21
C ILE A 94 -7.90 15.18 -1.53
N THR A 95 -8.87 14.28 -1.68
CA THR A 95 -9.69 14.17 -2.89
C THR A 95 -10.89 15.11 -2.90
N HIS A 96 -11.03 16.02 -1.92
CA HIS A 96 -12.23 16.86 -1.76
C HIS A 96 -13.54 16.06 -1.75
N ASN A 97 -13.50 14.96 -1.01
CA ASN A 97 -14.49 13.91 -0.97
C ASN A 97 -14.68 13.16 -2.29
N SER A 98 -14.01 13.39 -3.42
CA SER A 98 -14.21 12.55 -4.62
C SER A 98 -13.80 11.09 -4.43
N GLY A 99 -12.83 10.84 -3.55
CA GLY A 99 -12.27 9.53 -3.27
C GLY A 99 -13.02 8.76 -2.18
N SER A 100 -12.92 7.44 -2.25
CA SER A 100 -13.23 6.53 -1.17
C SER A 100 -12.11 5.50 -1.01
N ALA A 101 -12.06 4.86 0.14
CA ALA A 101 -11.10 3.80 0.41
C ALA A 101 -11.81 2.56 0.97
N HIS A 102 -11.30 1.38 0.62
CA HIS A 102 -11.78 0.11 1.12
C HIS A 102 -10.64 -0.67 1.76
N ARG A 103 -10.82 -1.12 2.99
CA ARG A 103 -9.88 -2.04 3.64
C ARG A 103 -10.06 -3.44 3.04
N CYS A 104 -9.06 -3.89 2.28
CA CYS A 104 -9.10 -5.20 1.67
C CYS A 104 -9.10 -6.31 2.75
N THR A 105 -9.93 -7.32 2.54
CA THR A 105 -9.86 -8.59 3.28
C THR A 105 -9.07 -9.62 2.48
N TYR A 106 -8.43 -10.55 3.19
CA TYR A 106 -7.83 -11.71 2.55
C TYR A 106 -8.91 -12.57 1.92
N GLN A 107 -8.63 -13.10 0.73
CA GLN A 107 -9.48 -14.06 0.04
C GLN A 107 -8.70 -15.36 -0.13
N SER A 108 -9.38 -16.49 0.06
CA SER A 108 -8.75 -17.83 0.11
C SER A 108 -8.04 -18.23 -1.19
N HIS A 109 -8.41 -17.63 -2.32
CA HIS A 109 -7.77 -17.88 -3.61
C HIS A 109 -6.44 -17.12 -3.81
N TYR A 110 -6.05 -16.24 -2.87
CA TYR A 110 -4.76 -15.56 -2.94
C TYR A 110 -3.63 -16.49 -2.50
N THR A 111 -2.60 -16.60 -3.34
CA THR A 111 -1.38 -17.38 -3.07
C THR A 111 -0.66 -16.94 -1.79
N TYR A 112 -0.73 -15.64 -1.46
CA TYR A 112 -0.08 -15.05 -0.30
C TYR A 112 -1.09 -14.41 0.63
N ASN A 113 -0.87 -14.53 1.94
CA ASN A 113 -1.79 -14.06 2.96
C ASN A 113 -1.22 -12.84 3.70
N ILE A 114 -1.75 -11.67 3.36
CA ILE A 114 -1.36 -10.39 3.98
C ILE A 114 -1.72 -10.30 5.48
N ASN A 115 -2.61 -11.16 5.99
CA ASN A 115 -2.99 -11.16 7.40
C ASN A 115 -1.97 -11.88 8.28
N ILE A 116 -1.06 -12.67 7.70
CA ILE A 116 0.04 -13.31 8.43
C ILE A 116 0.99 -12.18 8.89
N PRO A 117 1.18 -11.97 10.20
CA PRO A 117 2.11 -10.97 10.69
C PRO A 117 3.54 -11.32 10.27
N VAL A 118 4.30 -10.33 9.81
CA VAL A 118 5.71 -10.52 9.48
C VAL A 118 6.49 -10.55 10.78
N ARG A 119 7.09 -11.67 11.13
CA ARG A 119 7.92 -11.81 12.32
C ARG A 119 9.37 -11.94 11.89
N HIS A 120 10.25 -11.20 12.56
CA HIS A 120 11.67 -11.18 12.24
C HIS A 120 12.34 -12.56 12.36
N ASN A 121 11.83 -13.43 13.24
CA ASN A 121 12.34 -14.76 13.52
C ASN A 121 11.58 -15.88 12.78
N ASP A 122 10.74 -15.52 11.81
CA ASP A 122 9.91 -16.45 11.04
C ASP A 122 10.15 -16.23 9.53
N PRO A 123 11.07 -16.99 8.93
CA PRO A 123 11.40 -16.86 7.51
C PRO A 123 10.20 -17.04 6.58
N GLU A 124 9.25 -17.93 6.93
CA GLU A 124 8.05 -18.16 6.11
C GLU A 124 7.17 -16.91 6.04
N SER A 125 7.03 -16.19 7.16
CA SER A 125 6.28 -14.93 7.19
C SER A 125 6.90 -13.85 6.30
N ILE A 126 8.24 -13.83 6.19
CA ILE A 126 8.98 -12.91 5.34
C ILE A 126 8.81 -13.29 3.87
N ASP A 127 8.95 -14.58 3.55
CA ASP A 127 8.83 -15.07 2.17
C ASP A 127 7.40 -14.93 1.63
N ASN A 128 6.38 -15.11 2.48
CA ASN A 128 4.98 -14.84 2.13
C ASN A 128 4.78 -13.38 1.67
N ILE A 129 5.37 -12.41 2.36
CA ILE A 129 5.26 -10.99 1.96
C ILE A 129 6.14 -10.67 0.75
N ARG A 130 7.34 -11.22 0.66
CA ARG A 130 8.18 -11.07 -0.55
C ARG A 130 7.44 -11.55 -1.79
N GLY A 131 6.82 -12.73 -1.71
CA GLY A 131 6.02 -13.29 -2.78
C GLY A 131 4.85 -12.39 -3.17
N ALA A 132 4.13 -11.84 -2.20
CA ALA A 132 3.05 -10.89 -2.44
C ALA A 132 3.55 -9.64 -3.19
N CYS A 133 4.66 -9.04 -2.75
CA CYS A 133 5.28 -7.89 -3.41
C CYS A 133 5.68 -8.20 -4.87
N ILE A 134 6.28 -9.36 -5.13
CA ILE A 134 6.67 -9.78 -6.48
C ILE A 134 5.44 -9.92 -7.39
N ILE A 135 4.35 -10.53 -6.91
CA ILE A 135 3.12 -10.64 -7.68
C ILE A 135 2.56 -9.25 -8.02
N TRP A 136 2.50 -8.35 -7.05
CA TRP A 136 1.99 -6.99 -7.27
C TRP A 136 2.84 -6.20 -8.27
N GLN A 137 4.16 -6.30 -8.19
CA GLN A 137 5.06 -5.71 -9.20
C GLN A 137 4.82 -6.27 -10.60
N LYS A 138 4.62 -7.59 -10.72
CA LYS A 138 4.33 -8.24 -12.01
C LYS A 138 2.98 -7.78 -12.59
N LYS A 139 1.96 -7.60 -11.75
CA LYS A 139 0.65 -7.09 -12.18
C LYS A 139 0.75 -5.68 -12.74
N ASN A 140 1.47 -4.79 -12.05
CA ASN A 140 1.66 -3.41 -12.49
C ASN A 140 2.34 -3.31 -13.88
N LYS A 141 3.32 -4.19 -14.17
CA LYS A 141 3.93 -4.26 -15.52
C LYS A 141 2.94 -4.66 -16.62
N LYS A 142 1.95 -5.51 -16.32
CA LYS A 142 0.97 -5.98 -17.31
C LYS A 142 -0.08 -4.93 -17.65
N THR A 143 -0.42 -4.05 -16.71
CA THR A 143 -1.43 -3.01 -16.91
C THR A 143 -0.91 -1.81 -17.71
N GLY A 144 0.36 -1.80 -18.12
CA GLY A 144 0.97 -0.69 -18.87
C GLY A 144 1.01 0.63 -18.09
N CYS A 145 0.69 0.60 -16.80
CA CYS A 145 0.81 1.76 -15.91
C CYS A 145 2.29 1.96 -15.58
N VAL A 146 2.75 3.22 -15.55
CA VAL A 146 4.11 3.55 -15.10
C VAL A 146 4.28 3.01 -13.67
N PRO A 147 5.36 2.24 -13.37
CA PRO A 147 5.56 1.67 -12.07
C PRO A 147 5.95 2.75 -11.08
N THR A 148 4.97 3.41 -10.50
CA THR A 148 5.20 4.30 -9.38
C THR A 148 5.13 3.50 -8.08
N ALA A 149 5.88 2.40 -8.00
CA ALA A 149 6.01 1.65 -6.77
C ALA A 149 7.00 2.38 -5.84
N ALA A 150 6.51 3.26 -4.97
CA ALA A 150 7.34 3.79 -3.89
C ALA A 150 7.38 2.77 -2.74
N MET A 151 8.47 2.00 -2.65
CA MET A 151 8.77 1.18 -1.47
C MET A 151 9.60 1.97 -0.48
N LYS A 152 8.94 2.66 0.45
CA LYS A 152 9.60 3.20 1.63
C LYS A 152 9.41 2.17 2.74
N PHE A 153 10.28 1.14 2.77
CA PHE A 153 10.77 0.42 3.97
C PHE A 153 11.43 -0.96 3.75
N LEU A 154 11.43 -1.53 2.54
CA LEU A 154 11.99 -2.88 2.38
C LEU A 154 13.50 -2.99 2.63
N ASN A 155 14.25 -1.88 2.70
CA ASN A 155 15.70 -1.91 2.97
C ASN A 155 16.08 -2.43 4.37
N VAL A 156 15.16 -2.44 5.34
CA VAL A 156 15.45 -2.94 6.71
C VAL A 156 15.19 -4.45 6.84
N LEU A 157 14.25 -5.01 6.06
CA LEU A 157 13.96 -6.47 6.02
C LEU A 157 14.71 -7.20 4.87
N LEU A 158 15.22 -6.47 3.88
CA LEU A 158 15.93 -7.00 2.71
C LEU A 158 17.35 -6.44 2.56
N GLN A 159 18.16 -6.40 3.62
CA GLN A 159 19.61 -6.17 3.45
C GLN A 159 20.21 -7.29 2.59
N GLY A 160 20.15 -7.13 1.28
CA GLY A 160 20.48 -8.14 0.27
C GLY A 160 19.82 -7.91 -1.10
N VAL A 161 18.80 -7.05 -1.22
CA VAL A 161 18.23 -6.69 -2.52
C VAL A 161 18.43 -5.19 -2.74
N LEU A 162 19.42 -4.84 -3.54
CA LEU A 162 19.59 -3.51 -4.10
C LEU A 162 18.39 -3.25 -5.05
N VAL A 163 17.27 -2.77 -4.52
CA VAL A 163 16.15 -2.31 -5.35
C VAL A 163 16.46 -0.88 -5.72
N SER A 164 17.11 -0.69 -6.87
CA SER A 164 17.32 0.61 -7.49
C SER A 164 15.97 1.26 -7.78
N LEU A 165 15.58 2.24 -6.95
CA LEU A 165 14.57 3.21 -7.29
C LEU A 165 15.22 4.20 -8.25
N THR A 166 15.01 4.04 -9.56
CA THR A 166 15.14 5.20 -10.46
C THR A 166 13.86 6.00 -10.30
N SER A 167 13.89 6.97 -9.39
CA SER A 167 13.08 8.17 -9.58
C SER A 167 13.77 8.93 -10.72
N GLU A 168 13.30 8.78 -11.94
CA GLU A 168 13.55 9.85 -12.92
C GLU A 168 12.63 11.00 -12.55
N ALA A 169 13.27 12.15 -12.36
CA ALA A 169 12.73 13.41 -11.88
C ALA A 169 11.70 14.02 -12.84
#